data_AF-A0A538AD62-F1
#
_entry.id   AF-A0A538AD62-F1
#
_cell.length_a   1.000
_cell.length_b   1.000
_cell.length_c   1.000
_cell.angle_alpha   90.00
_cell.angle_beta   90.00
_cell.angle_gamma   90.00
#
_symmetry.space_group_name_H-M   'P 1'
#
loop_
_entity.id
_entity.type
_entity.pdbx_description
1 polymer ?
#
loop_
_entity_poly.entity_id
_entity_poly.type
_entity_poly.pdbx_seq_one_letter_code
_entity_poly.pdbx_strand_id
1 'polypeptide(L)' 'MTDSRDLARLAARVAASKQGEAVVVLDVRELITITDYFVIASGSSDRQVTTIAEEILLQLKKLGHPALRR' A
#
# COMPACT_ATOMS: atom_id res chain seq x y z
N MET A 1 -17.47 -6.71 -1.31
CA MET A 1 -17.10 -5.32 -0.97
C MET A 1 -15.74 -5.39 -0.32
N THR A 2 -14.71 -4.80 -0.92
CA THR A 2 -13.34 -4.84 -0.36
C THR A 2 -13.20 -3.68 0.62
N ASP A 3 -12.98 -3.99 1.89
CA ASP A 3 -12.83 -2.98 2.96
C ASP A 3 -11.47 -2.25 2.85
N SER A 4 -11.35 -1.02 3.37
CA SER A 4 -10.11 -0.24 3.38
C SER A 4 -8.99 -1.00 4.13
N ARG A 5 -9.35 -1.77 5.15
CA ARG A 5 -8.43 -2.67 5.86
C ARG A 5 -7.86 -3.77 4.96
N ASP A 6 -8.67 -4.33 4.06
CA ASP A 6 -8.23 -5.37 3.15
C ASP A 6 -7.33 -4.83 2.05
N LEU A 7 -7.59 -3.60 1.58
CA LEU A 7 -6.69 -2.88 0.67
C LEU A 7 -5.34 -2.58 1.34
N ALA A 8 -5.33 -2.12 2.60
CA ALA A 8 -4.10 -1.88 3.34
C ALA A 8 -3.28 -3.17 3.53
N ARG A 9 -3.94 -4.29 3.90
CA ARG A 9 -3.30 -5.60 4.02
C ARG A 9 -2.74 -6.11 2.69
N LEU A 10 -3.44 -5.88 1.58
CA LEU A 10 -2.95 -6.22 0.25
C LEU A 10 -1.67 -5.45 -0.05
N ALA A 11 -1.68 -4.13 0.12
CA ALA A 11 -0.52 -3.30 -0.14
C ALA A 11 0.69 -3.73 0.70
N ALA A 12 0.50 -4.02 1.99
CA ALA A 12 1.56 -4.53 2.86
C ALA A 12 2.10 -5.90 2.40
N ARG A 13 1.23 -6.84 2.02
CA ARG A 13 1.65 -8.15 1.49
C ARG A 13 2.44 -8.03 0.19
N VAL A 14 2.03 -7.12 -0.69
CA VAL A 14 2.72 -6.86 -1.95
C VAL A 14 4.08 -6.20 -1.71
N ALA A 15 4.17 -5.25 -0.78
CA ALA A 15 5.45 -4.68 -0.37
C ALA A 15 6.41 -5.76 0.16
N ALA A 16 5.91 -6.62 1.05
CA ALA A 16 6.70 -7.72 1.61
C ALA A 16 7.13 -8.74 0.54
N SER A 17 6.28 -9.06 -0.44
CA SER A 17 6.63 -10.02 -1.51
C SER A 17 7.69 -9.50 -2.47
N LYS A 18 7.89 -8.18 -2.53
CA LYS A 18 8.98 -7.51 -3.27
C LYS A 18 10.20 -7.22 -2.39
N GLN A 19 10.33 -7.92 -1.25
CA GLN A 19 11.40 -7.75 -0.28
C GLN A 19 11.49 -6.31 0.28
N GLY A 20 10.34 -5.64 0.41
CA GLY A 20 10.27 -4.36 1.10
C GLY A 20 10.57 -4.50 2.58
N GLU A 21 11.30 -3.54 3.12
CA GLU A 21 11.68 -3.45 4.53
C GLU A 21 10.72 -2.53 5.29
N ALA A 22 10.73 -2.63 6.62
CA ALA A 22 9.94 -1.78 7.51
C ALA A 22 8.45 -1.67 7.09
N VAL A 23 7.85 -2.77 6.62
CA VAL A 23 6.45 -2.80 6.17
C VAL A 23 5.53 -2.70 7.39
N VAL A 24 4.87 -1.55 7.55
CA VAL A 24 3.98 -1.26 8.68
C VAL A 24 2.64 -0.72 8.17
N VAL A 25 1.55 -1.18 8.79
CA VAL A 25 0.21 -0.61 8.58
C VAL A 25 -0.16 0.18 9.81
N LEU A 26 -0.42 1.48 9.63
CA LEU A 26 -0.87 2.39 10.68
C LEU A 26 -2.37 2.62 10.54
N ASP A 27 -3.11 2.43 11.63
CA ASP A 27 -4.51 2.84 11.74
C ASP A 27 -4.57 4.31 12.15
N VAL A 28 -5.10 5.15 11.26
CA VAL A 28 -5.10 6.62 11.44
C VAL A 28 -6.53 7.18 11.51
N ARG A 29 -7.55 6.32 11.64
CA ARG A 29 -8.97 6.71 11.67
C ARG A 29 -9.31 7.70 12.79
N GLU A 30 -8.58 7.62 13.90
CA GLU A 30 -8.78 8.54 15.04
C GLU A 30 -8.09 9.90 14.85
N LEU A 31 -7.19 10.01 13.87
CA LEU A 31 -6.36 11.19 13.63
C LEU A 31 -6.76 11.94 12.35
N ILE A 32 -7.23 11.21 11.34
CA ILE A 32 -7.49 11.72 9.99
C ILE A 32 -8.88 11.27 9.53
N THR A 33 -9.76 12.22 9.19
CA THR A 33 -11.15 11.94 8.80
C THR A 33 -11.28 11.29 7.41
N ILE A 34 -10.30 11.50 6.52
CA ILE A 34 -10.40 11.11 5.11
C ILE A 34 -9.73 9.75 4.83
N THR A 35 -8.72 9.36 5.60
CA THR A 35 -7.90 8.18 5.34
C THR A 35 -7.95 7.25 6.54
N ASP A 36 -8.25 5.98 6.29
CA ASP A 36 -8.33 4.99 7.37
C ASP A 36 -6.97 4.40 7.76
N TYR A 37 -6.13 4.09 6.77
CA TYR A 37 -4.86 3.40 6.98
C TYR A 37 -3.73 4.00 6.15
N PHE A 38 -2.55 4.10 6.76
CA PHE A 38 -1.30 4.26 6.03
C PHE A 38 -0.55 2.95 5.94
N VAL A 39 0.03 2.67 4.78
CA VAL A 39 0.97 1.56 4.58
C VAL A 39 2.32 2.16 4.27
N ILE A 40 3.27 1.96 5.18
CA ILE A 40 4.65 2.43 5.04
C ILE A 40 5.50 1.22 4.67
N ALA A 41 6.38 1.38 3.69
CA ALA A 41 7.37 0.39 3.30
C ALA A 41 8.62 1.09 2.77
N SER A 42 9.76 0.45 2.94
CA SER A 42 11.06 0.92 2.45
C SER A 42 11.64 -0.07 1.43
N GLY A 43 12.44 0.43 0.50
CA GLY A 43 13.26 -0.39 -0.39
C GLY A 43 14.72 0.00 -0.25
N SER A 44 15.63 -0.92 -0.52
CA SER A 44 17.08 -0.74 -0.47
C SER A 44 17.64 0.07 -1.64
N SER A 45 16.81 0.40 -2.63
CA SER A 45 17.16 1.27 -3.77
C SER A 45 15.92 1.91 -4.38
N ASP A 46 16.11 3.03 -5.09
CA ASP A 46 15.03 3.73 -5.80
C ASP A 46 14.29 2.82 -6.80
N ARG A 47 15.04 1.93 -7.47
CA ARG A 47 14.47 0.94 -8.38
C ARG A 47 13.56 -0.04 -7.65
N GLN A 48 13.95 -0.49 -6.46
CA GLN A 48 13.10 -1.39 -5.66
C GLN A 48 11.86 -0.65 -5.15
N VAL A 49 12.01 0.58 -4.66
CA VAL A 49 10.88 1.42 -4.22
C VAL A 49 9.86 1.59 -5.35
N THR A 50 10.34 1.90 -6.55
CA THR A 50 9.49 2.03 -7.75
C THR A 50 8.78 0.71 -8.06
N THR A 51 9.51 -0.40 -8.04
CA THR A 51 8.94 -1.75 -8.30
C THR A 51 7.86 -2.13 -7.29
N ILE A 52 8.07 -1.83 -6.00
CA ILE A 52 7.10 -2.04 -4.93
C ILE A 52 5.83 -1.22 -5.21
N ALA A 53 6.00 0.09 -5.48
CA ALA A 53 4.88 0.98 -5.72
C ALA A 53 4.07 0.56 -6.96
N GLU A 54 4.73 0.25 -8.08
CA GLU A 54 4.08 -0.19 -9.31
C GLU A 54 3.29 -1.48 -9.13
N GLU A 55 3.84 -2.47 -8.41
CA GLU A 55 3.13 -3.72 -8.14
C GLU A 55 1.89 -3.47 -7.26
N ILE A 56 1.99 -2.65 -6.22
CA ILE A 56 0.84 -2.30 -5.37
C ILE A 56 -0.26 -1.67 -6.23
N LEU A 57 0.10 -0.69 -7.07
CA LEU A 57 -0.84 -0.02 -7.98
C LEU A 57 -1.50 -1.00 -8.96
N LEU A 58 -0.73 -1.93 -9.52
CA LEU A 58 -1.24 -2.96 -10.41
C LEU A 58 -2.25 -3.87 -9.72
N GLN A 59 -1.95 -4.34 -8.50
CA GLN A 59 -2.82 -5.23 -7.74
C GLN A 59 -4.11 -4.53 -7.29
N LEU A 60 -4.02 -3.27 -6.85
CA LEU A 60 -5.19 -2.45 -6.52
C LEU A 60 -6.09 -2.22 -7.74
N LYS A 61 -5.50 -1.93 -8.91
CA LYS A 61 -6.25 -1.79 -10.17
C LYS A 61 -7.01 -3.06 -10.55
N LYS A 62 -6.41 -4.25 -10.37
CA LYS A 62 -7.06 -5.54 -10.63
C LYS A 62 -8.30 -5.77 -9.73
N LEU A 63 -8.32 -5.18 -8.55
CA LEU A 63 -9.46 -5.22 -7.63
C LEU A 63 -10.50 -4.12 -7.88
N GLY A 64 -10.34 -3.31 -8.93
CA GLY A 64 -11.26 -2.21 -9.23
C GLY A 64 -11.02 -0.95 -8.39
N HIS A 65 -9.88 -0.84 -7.71
CA HIS A 65 -9.50 0.31 -6.88
C HIS A 65 -8.27 1.02 -7.48
N PRO A 66 -8.39 1.75 -8.59
CA PRO A 66 -7.25 2.48 -9.17
C PRO A 66 -6.78 3.60 -8.23
N ALA A 67 -5.48 3.87 -8.22
CA ALA A 67 -4.96 4.98 -7.44
C ALA A 67 -5.40 6.33 -8.01
N LEU A 68 -5.77 7.23 -7.11
CA LEU A 68 -5.94 8.64 -7.41
C LEU A 68 -4.55 9.28 -7.44
N ARG A 69 -4.05 9.61 -8.63
CA ARG A 69 -2.87 10.46 -8.79
C ARG A 69 -3.35 11.92 -8.88
N ARG A 70 -2.75 12.82 -8.10
CA ARG A 70 -2.82 14.28 -8.29
C ARG A 70 -1.49 14.78 -8.80
#